data_AF-A0A926S9P7-F1
#
_entry.id   AF-A0A926S9P7-F1
#
_cell.length_a   1.000
_cell.length_b   1.000
_cell.length_c   1.000
_cell.angle_alpha   90.00
_cell.angle_beta   90.00
_cell.angle_gamma   90.00
#
_symmetry.space_group_name_H-M   'P 1'
#
loop_
_entity.id
_entity.type
_entity.pdbx_description
1 polymer ?
#
loop_
_entity_poly.entity_id
_entity_poly.type
_entity_poly.pdbx_seq_one_letter_code
_entity_poly.pdbx_strand_id
1 'polypeptide(L)'
;MTRSEMFVVLMAAMYIASITNAYSQSFSCTFGEPACLDYGAKVCSSSAKCVDQNAICFDSFTCDYKGFVCKSDYDEAVDEIDDKVRRYNALVNDFNSLKAKYLESESERENISAKLSNLIDCLEYASSLEEAQDCQP
;
A
#
# COMPACT_ATOMS: atom_id res chain seq x y z
N MET A 1 33.52 -1.87 -59.12
CA MET A 1 32.69 -1.76 -57.89
C MET A 1 33.28 -0.64 -57.04
N THR A 2 32.59 0.49 -56.93
CA THR A 2 33.13 1.68 -56.24
C THR A 2 32.80 1.64 -54.75
N ARG A 3 33.50 2.44 -53.95
CA ARG A 3 33.32 2.52 -52.49
C ARG A 3 31.88 2.87 -52.07
N SER A 4 31.11 3.52 -52.94
CA SER A 4 29.69 3.84 -52.74
C SER A 4 28.79 2.58 -52.80
N GLU A 5 29.02 1.69 -53.76
CA GLU A 5 28.24 0.44 -53.95
C GLU A 5 28.31 -0.44 -52.68
N MET A 6 29.49 -0.52 -52.07
CA MET A 6 29.73 -1.32 -50.87
C MET A 6 28.97 -0.80 -49.64
N PHE A 7 28.79 0.52 -49.52
CA PHE A 7 27.97 1.13 -48.47
C PHE A 7 26.47 0.86 -48.66
N VAL A 8 25.98 0.91 -49.90
CA VAL A 8 24.57 0.61 -50.21
C VAL A 8 24.24 -0.85 -49.87
N VAL A 9 25.11 -1.79 -50.22
CA VAL A 9 24.94 -3.22 -49.88
C VAL A 9 24.98 -3.46 -48.36
N LEU A 10 25.88 -2.81 -47.62
CA LEU A 10 25.94 -2.92 -46.16
C LEU A 10 24.69 -2.35 -45.47
N MET A 11 24.17 -1.21 -45.93
CA MET A 11 22.95 -0.60 -45.39
C MET A 11 21.70 -1.46 -45.71
N ALA A 12 21.62 -2.03 -46.92
CA ALA A 12 20.55 -2.95 -47.29
C ALA A 12 20.58 -4.26 -46.46
N ALA A 13 21.77 -4.80 -46.18
CA ALA A 13 21.92 -5.99 -45.35
C ALA A 13 21.45 -5.76 -43.90
N MET A 14 21.68 -4.58 -43.31
CA MET A 14 21.15 -4.23 -41.99
C MET A 14 19.61 -4.09 -41.98
N TYR A 15 19.00 -3.65 -43.09
CA TYR A 15 17.55 -3.47 -43.18
C TYR A 15 16.76 -4.77 -43.35
N ILE A 16 17.42 -5.86 -43.77
CA ILE A 16 16.80 -7.20 -43.83
C ILE A 16 16.92 -7.91 -42.47
N ALA A 17 17.95 -7.58 -41.68
CA ALA A 17 18.16 -8.15 -40.34
C ALA A 17 17.16 -7.67 -39.28
N SER A 18 16.39 -6.61 -39.54
CA SER A 18 15.33 -6.12 -38.64
C SER A 18 13.98 -6.84 -38.81
N ILE A 19 13.84 -7.75 -39.78
CA ILE A 19 12.69 -8.66 -39.88
C ILE A 19 12.90 -9.84 -38.90
N THR A 20 13.04 -9.50 -37.62
CA THR A 20 12.92 -10.49 -36.55
C THR A 20 11.45 -10.89 -36.47
N ASN A 21 11.17 -12.15 -36.80
CA ASN A 21 9.83 -12.69 -36.65
C ASN A 21 9.37 -12.46 -35.21
N ALA A 22 8.24 -11.78 -35.03
CA ALA A 22 7.46 -11.91 -33.82
C ALA A 22 7.02 -13.38 -33.76
N TYR A 23 7.78 -14.19 -33.06
CA TYR A 23 7.50 -15.61 -32.85
C TYR A 23 6.09 -15.72 -32.30
N SER A 24 5.11 -16.07 -33.15
CA SER A 24 3.73 -16.30 -32.74
C SER A 24 3.67 -17.65 -32.06
N GLN A 25 3.25 -17.64 -30.82
CA GLN A 25 3.76 -18.64 -29.92
C GLN A 25 2.63 -19.08 -28.99
N SER A 26 1.77 -19.88 -29.60
CA SER A 26 0.56 -20.49 -29.03
C SER A 26 0.90 -21.33 -27.80
N PHE A 27 0.28 -20.99 -26.67
CA PHE A 27 0.46 -21.69 -25.41
C PHE A 27 -0.46 -22.86 -25.23
N SER A 28 0.10 -23.90 -24.64
CA SER A 28 -0.50 -25.22 -24.56
C SER A 28 0.53 -26.05 -23.70
N CYS A 29 0.15 -26.89 -22.73
CA CYS A 29 1.03 -27.25 -21.57
C CYS A 29 1.54 -28.70 -21.44
N THR A 30 2.86 -28.81 -21.16
CA THR A 30 3.71 -30.02 -20.98
C THR A 30 4.53 -29.94 -19.66
N PHE A 31 5.53 -30.83 -19.39
CA PHE A 31 6.20 -30.95 -18.08
C PHE A 31 6.93 -29.69 -17.61
N GLY A 32 6.78 -29.49 -16.31
CA GLY A 32 7.61 -28.64 -15.46
C GLY A 32 6.75 -28.19 -14.29
N GLU A 33 7.30 -27.49 -13.31
CA GLU A 33 6.49 -26.49 -12.59
C GLU A 33 5.83 -25.51 -13.58
N PRO A 34 4.70 -24.89 -13.20
CA PRO A 34 4.09 -23.82 -13.98
C PRO A 34 4.97 -22.57 -13.95
N ALA A 35 6.03 -22.58 -14.74
CA ALA A 35 6.71 -21.36 -15.14
C ALA A 35 5.77 -20.55 -16.04
N CYS A 36 5.92 -19.22 -16.00
CA CYS A 36 5.55 -18.38 -17.13
C CYS A 36 6.48 -18.82 -18.27
N LEU A 37 6.10 -19.83 -19.05
CA LEU A 37 6.89 -20.14 -20.23
C LEU A 37 6.90 -18.88 -21.10
N ASP A 38 7.98 -18.70 -21.86
CA ASP A 38 7.94 -17.78 -22.98
C ASP A 38 6.67 -18.09 -23.81
N TYR A 39 6.24 -17.12 -24.59
CA TYR A 39 5.30 -17.36 -25.68
C TYR A 39 5.73 -18.74 -26.30
N GLY A 40 4.84 -19.71 -26.59
CA GLY A 40 5.16 -20.80 -27.56
C GLY A 40 5.04 -22.27 -27.14
N ALA A 41 4.92 -22.58 -25.86
CA ALA A 41 4.84 -23.97 -25.38
C ALA A 41 3.59 -24.73 -25.89
N LYS A 42 3.64 -26.06 -26.12
CA LYS A 42 2.47 -26.88 -26.55
C LYS A 42 2.05 -28.08 -25.65
N VAL A 43 0.74 -28.42 -25.65
CA VAL A 43 -0.04 -29.34 -24.75
C VAL A 43 0.32 -30.80 -24.99
N CYS A 44 0.59 -31.50 -23.87
CA CYS A 44 0.65 -32.95 -23.63
C CYS A 44 1.29 -33.86 -24.73
N SER A 45 2.53 -33.61 -25.20
CA SER A 45 3.42 -34.75 -25.54
C SER A 45 3.73 -35.51 -24.23
N SER A 46 3.78 -36.85 -24.26
CA SER A 46 3.59 -37.73 -23.09
C SER A 46 4.58 -37.58 -21.92
N SER A 47 5.73 -36.94 -22.11
CA SER A 47 6.69 -36.68 -21.03
C SER A 47 6.29 -35.41 -20.28
N ALA A 48 5.16 -35.44 -19.54
CA ALA A 48 4.44 -34.22 -19.15
C ALA A 48 3.61 -34.24 -17.85
N LYS A 49 3.53 -33.06 -17.21
CA LYS A 49 2.30 -32.52 -16.58
C LYS A 49 1.54 -31.69 -17.63
N CYS A 50 0.29 -31.31 -17.39
CA CYS A 50 -0.44 -30.34 -18.21
C CYS A 50 -1.14 -29.32 -17.27
N VAL A 51 -1.53 -28.15 -17.78
CA VAL A 51 -2.31 -27.14 -17.03
C VAL A 51 -3.81 -27.38 -17.27
N ASP A 52 -4.65 -27.00 -16.31
CA ASP A 52 -6.09 -27.29 -16.30
C ASP A 52 -6.85 -26.75 -17.53
N GLN A 53 -7.92 -27.43 -17.96
CA GLN A 53 -8.74 -26.98 -19.10
C GLN A 53 -9.47 -25.66 -18.84
N ASN A 54 -9.68 -25.30 -17.57
CA ASN A 54 -10.29 -24.03 -17.13
C ASN A 54 -9.24 -22.93 -16.92
N ALA A 55 -8.01 -23.10 -17.41
CA ALA A 55 -6.97 -22.08 -17.32
C ALA A 55 -7.40 -20.78 -18.01
N ILE A 56 -7.40 -19.69 -17.24
CA ILE A 56 -7.63 -18.35 -17.77
C ILE A 56 -6.36 -17.92 -18.50
N CYS A 57 -6.43 -17.86 -19.83
CA CYS A 57 -5.40 -17.20 -20.64
C CYS A 57 -5.50 -15.69 -20.42
N PHE A 58 -4.42 -15.07 -19.93
CA PHE A 58 -4.31 -13.62 -19.86
C PHE A 58 -4.05 -13.01 -21.25
N ASP A 59 -4.34 -11.72 -21.39
CA ASP A 59 -3.98 -10.96 -22.59
C ASP A 59 -2.45 -10.93 -22.79
N SER A 60 -2.02 -10.79 -24.05
CA SER A 60 -0.59 -10.65 -24.38
C SER A 60 0.03 -9.47 -23.62
N PHE A 61 1.22 -9.68 -23.06
CA PHE A 61 1.96 -8.70 -22.24
C PHE A 61 1.32 -8.34 -20.88
N THR A 62 0.38 -9.15 -20.36
CA THR A 62 -0.13 -8.98 -18.98
C THR A 62 0.97 -9.14 -17.92
N CYS A 63 2.02 -9.91 -18.22
CA CYS A 63 3.18 -10.11 -17.35
C CYS A 63 4.41 -9.38 -17.88
N ASP A 64 5.17 -8.73 -16.99
CA ASP A 64 6.53 -8.30 -17.29
C ASP A 64 7.54 -9.45 -17.04
N TYR A 65 8.83 -9.16 -17.17
CA TYR A 65 9.92 -10.13 -16.96
C TYR A 65 10.02 -10.68 -15.53
N LYS A 66 9.21 -10.21 -14.58
CA LYS A 66 9.16 -10.71 -13.20
C LYS A 66 8.16 -11.85 -13.01
N GLY A 67 7.29 -12.11 -13.99
CA GLY A 67 6.33 -13.21 -13.98
C GLY A 67 5.16 -13.05 -13.01
N PHE A 68 4.43 -14.14 -12.75
CA PHE A 68 3.42 -14.19 -11.69
C PHE A 68 4.08 -14.39 -10.32
N VAL A 69 3.57 -13.67 -9.31
CA VAL A 69 3.83 -13.97 -7.90
C VAL A 69 2.58 -14.66 -7.34
N CYS A 70 2.75 -15.74 -6.58
CA CYS A 70 1.60 -16.43 -5.99
C CYS A 70 1.05 -15.61 -4.82
N LYS A 71 -0.26 -15.64 -4.59
CA LYS A 71 -0.88 -14.96 -3.44
C LYS A 71 -0.24 -15.41 -2.11
N SER A 72 0.10 -16.70 -2.00
CA SER A 72 0.82 -17.31 -0.89
C SER A 72 2.13 -16.59 -0.54
N ASP A 73 2.80 -16.02 -1.53
CA ASP A 73 4.12 -15.40 -1.37
C ASP A 73 3.99 -14.00 -0.74
N TYR A 74 2.76 -13.48 -0.66
CA TYR A 74 2.40 -12.23 0.01
C TYR A 74 1.50 -12.42 1.23
N ASP A 75 0.99 -13.62 1.53
CA ASP A 75 0.06 -13.82 2.66
C ASP A 75 0.71 -13.39 4.00
N GLU A 76 1.98 -13.70 4.25
CA GLU A 76 2.73 -13.21 5.43
C GLU A 76 2.88 -11.68 5.44
N ALA A 77 3.14 -11.06 4.29
CA ALA A 77 3.29 -9.60 4.18
C ALA A 77 1.94 -8.88 4.37
N VAL A 78 0.83 -9.49 3.91
CA VAL A 78 -0.53 -9.00 4.14
C VAL A 78 -0.90 -9.11 5.62
N ASP A 79 -0.64 -10.25 6.26
CA ASP A 79 -0.87 -10.43 7.69
C ASP A 79 -0.06 -9.44 8.55
N GLU A 80 1.20 -9.17 8.18
CA GLU A 80 2.04 -8.18 8.85
C GLU A 80 1.52 -6.73 8.67
N ILE A 81 1.05 -6.38 7.47
CA ILE A 81 0.44 -5.08 7.17
C ILE A 81 -0.87 -4.92 7.95
N ASP A 82 -1.75 -5.93 7.94
CA ASP A 82 -3.01 -5.90 8.67
C ASP A 82 -2.77 -5.77 10.19
N ASP A 83 -1.78 -6.46 10.75
CA ASP A 83 -1.43 -6.30 12.16
C ASP A 83 -0.89 -4.89 12.48
N LYS A 84 -0.05 -4.33 11.61
CA LYS A 84 0.43 -2.93 11.72
C LYS A 84 -0.73 -1.94 11.65
N VAL A 85 -1.69 -2.12 10.74
CA VAL A 85 -2.88 -1.27 10.60
C VAL A 85 -3.77 -1.37 11.86
N ARG A 86 -4.00 -2.58 12.39
CA ARG A 86 -4.74 -2.76 13.65
C ARG A 86 -4.08 -2.02 14.81
N ARG A 87 -2.76 -2.18 14.99
CA ARG A 87 -1.99 -1.49 16.06
C ARG A 87 -1.99 0.02 15.89
N TYR A 88 -1.83 0.51 14.67
CA TYR A 88 -1.88 1.95 14.38
C TYR A 88 -3.25 2.55 14.75
N ASN A 89 -4.34 1.90 14.34
CA ASN A 89 -5.69 2.35 14.67
C ASN A 89 -5.97 2.31 16.18
N ALA A 90 -5.46 1.31 16.90
CA ALA A 90 -5.53 1.27 18.36
C ALA A 90 -4.80 2.46 19.00
N LEU A 91 -3.56 2.74 18.57
CA LEU A 91 -2.77 3.87 19.06
C LEU A 91 -3.44 5.23 18.78
N VAL A 92 -4.06 5.41 17.61
CA VAL A 92 -4.83 6.61 17.27
C VAL A 92 -6.05 6.78 18.18
N ASN A 93 -6.76 5.69 18.50
CA ASN A 93 -7.88 5.72 19.43
C ASN A 93 -7.44 6.06 20.86
N ASP A 94 -6.35 5.47 21.35
CA ASP A 94 -5.78 5.77 22.67
C ASP A 94 -5.31 7.22 22.76
N PHE A 95 -4.64 7.74 21.73
CA PHE A 95 -4.23 9.14 21.65
C PHE A 95 -5.43 10.08 21.69
N ASN A 96 -6.49 9.81 20.93
CA ASN A 96 -7.70 10.63 20.91
C ASN A 96 -8.43 10.60 22.27
N SER A 97 -8.49 9.44 22.92
CA SER A 97 -9.04 9.26 24.26
C SER A 97 -8.25 10.03 25.33
N LEU A 98 -6.93 9.95 25.29
CA LEU A 98 -6.04 10.70 26.18
C LEU A 98 -6.16 12.22 25.96
N LYS A 99 -6.21 12.66 24.69
CA LYS A 99 -6.40 14.06 24.32
C LYS A 99 -7.73 14.62 24.83
N ALA A 100 -8.82 13.85 24.74
CA ALA A 100 -10.12 14.27 25.26
C ALA A 100 -10.07 14.50 26.79
N LYS A 101 -9.51 13.54 27.55
CA LYS A 101 -9.33 13.66 29.01
C LYS A 101 -8.43 14.82 29.41
N TYR A 102 -7.37 15.09 28.64
CA TYR A 102 -6.50 16.23 28.88
C TYR A 102 -7.25 17.56 28.72
N LEU A 103 -8.03 17.72 27.64
CA LEU A 103 -8.84 18.93 27.40
C LEU A 103 -9.94 19.13 28.45
N GLU A 104 -10.57 18.04 28.91
CA GLU A 104 -11.53 18.04 30.02
C GLU A 104 -10.87 18.54 31.32
N SER A 105 -9.69 18.01 31.66
CA SER A 105 -8.93 18.41 32.85
C SER A 105 -8.43 19.87 32.79
N GLU A 106 -7.98 20.36 31.63
CA GLU A 106 -7.66 21.78 31.48
C GLU A 106 -8.90 22.68 31.70
N SER A 107 -10.06 22.30 31.14
CA SER A 107 -11.30 23.06 31.32
C SER A 107 -11.78 23.07 32.78
N GLU A 108 -11.64 21.94 33.49
CA GLU A 108 -11.93 21.86 34.93
C GLU A 108 -10.98 22.75 35.74
N ARG A 109 -9.68 22.75 35.42
CA ARG A 109 -8.68 23.63 36.06
C ARG A 109 -9.00 25.11 35.84
N GLU A 110 -9.37 25.52 34.62
CA GLU A 110 -9.78 26.89 34.32
C GLU A 110 -11.02 27.30 35.12
N ASN A 111 -12.02 26.43 35.20
CA ASN A 111 -13.25 26.66 35.98
C ASN A 111 -12.94 26.83 37.48
N ILE A 112 -12.16 25.92 38.08
CA ILE A 112 -11.74 26.00 39.48
C ILE A 112 -10.91 27.28 39.72
N SER A 113 -10.02 27.65 38.80
CA SER A 113 -9.21 28.87 38.91
C SER A 113 -10.06 30.13 38.86
N ALA A 114 -11.08 30.20 37.99
CA ALA A 114 -12.00 31.33 37.91
C ALA A 114 -12.85 31.46 39.18
N LYS A 115 -13.41 30.34 39.66
CA LYS A 115 -14.16 30.28 40.93
C LYS A 115 -13.32 30.74 42.12
N LEU A 116 -12.06 30.28 42.20
CA LEU A 116 -11.14 30.70 43.26
C LEU A 116 -10.82 32.20 43.17
N SER A 117 -10.62 32.75 41.97
CA SER A 117 -10.43 34.20 41.79
C SER A 117 -11.64 34.99 42.26
N ASN A 118 -12.85 34.62 41.81
CA ASN A 118 -14.10 35.29 42.21
C ASN A 118 -14.30 35.28 43.74
N LEU A 119 -13.99 34.15 44.39
CA LEU A 119 -14.08 34.00 45.84
C LEU A 119 -13.05 34.89 46.57
N ILE A 120 -11.81 34.97 46.06
CA ILE A 120 -10.77 35.86 46.61
C ILE A 120 -11.19 37.32 46.46
N ASP A 121 -11.62 37.73 45.26
CA ASP A 121 -12.05 39.10 44.97
C ASP A 121 -13.23 39.50 45.86
N CYS A 122 -14.21 38.61 46.06
CA CYS A 122 -15.34 38.83 46.96
C CYS A 122 -14.89 39.04 48.41
N LEU A 123 -13.98 38.20 48.90
CA LEU A 123 -13.44 38.29 50.26
C LEU A 123 -12.53 39.52 50.48
N GLU A 124 -11.88 40.05 49.43
CA GLU A 124 -11.10 41.29 49.50
C GLU A 124 -12.00 42.53 49.67
N TYR A 125 -13.18 42.54 49.03
CA TYR A 125 -14.12 43.66 49.10
C TYR A 125 -15.15 43.57 50.24
N ALA A 126 -15.30 42.42 50.89
CA ALA A 126 -16.22 42.26 52.02
C ALA A 126 -15.84 43.17 53.22
N SER A 127 -16.77 44.02 53.63
CA SER A 127 -16.58 45.00 54.72
C SER A 127 -17.05 44.51 56.08
N SER A 128 -17.77 43.39 56.11
CA SER A 128 -18.32 42.76 57.33
C SER A 128 -18.23 41.23 57.28
N LEU A 129 -18.39 40.59 58.45
CA LEU A 129 -18.44 39.13 58.55
C LEU A 129 -19.65 38.52 57.81
N GLU A 130 -20.76 39.25 57.73
CA GLU A 130 -21.98 38.83 57.04
C GLU A 130 -21.76 38.81 55.52
N GLU A 131 -21.22 39.89 54.95
CA GLU A 131 -20.83 39.97 53.52
C GLU A 131 -19.79 38.89 53.14
N ALA A 132 -18.82 38.61 54.03
CA ALA A 132 -17.82 37.57 53.79
C ALA A 132 -18.40 36.14 53.84
N GLN A 133 -19.52 35.93 54.55
CA GLN A 133 -20.22 34.64 54.61
C GLN A 133 -21.08 34.38 53.36
N ASP A 134 -21.51 35.44 52.66
CA ASP A 134 -22.27 35.36 51.42
C ASP A 134 -21.38 35.08 50.18
N CYS A 135 -20.05 35.24 50.28
CA CYS A 135 -19.12 34.94 49.20
C CYS A 135 -19.08 33.45 48.83
N GLN A 136 -19.18 33.15 47.52
CA GLN A 136 -19.20 31.78 46.98
C GLN A 136 -18.23 31.59 45.79
N PRO A 137 -17.73 30.37 45.55
CA PRO A 137 -16.85 30.01 44.43
C PRO A 137 -17.57 29.81 43.08
#